data_AF-A0A959CMY3-F1
#
_entry.id   AF-A0A959CMY3-F1
#
_cell.length_a   1.000
_cell.length_b   1.000
_cell.length_c   1.000
_cell.angle_alpha   90.00
_cell.angle_beta   90.00
_cell.angle_gamma   90.00
#
_symmetry.space_group_name_H-M   'P 1'
#
loop_
_entity.id
_entity.type
_entity.pdbx_description
1 polymer ?
#
loop_
_entity_poly.entity_id
_entity_poly.type
_entity_poly.pdbx_seq_one_letter_code
_entity_poly.pdbx_strand_id
1 'polypeptide(L)'
;MPLNSPFKFLDAYGKEDKDIFFGRDDEVEQLYELVFQSNLTLVYGQSGTGKTSLVQCGLANRFAQSDWFNVYIRRNEDINQSMLATLQSYQAQKAESSSLRERLKRRRQGAERKTAGSREEEVKDEL
;
A
#
# COMPACT_ATOMS: atom_id res chain seq x y z
N MET A 1 -16.90 21.19 14.64
CA MET A 1 -16.15 21.61 13.43
C MET A 1 -15.05 20.58 13.20
N PRO A 2 -14.83 20.07 11.98
CA PRO A 2 -13.72 19.17 11.75
C PRO A 2 -12.42 19.96 11.95
N LEU A 3 -11.51 19.40 12.76
CA LEU A 3 -10.21 19.96 13.03
C LEU A 3 -9.32 19.72 11.80
N ASN A 4 -9.46 20.55 10.76
CA ASN A 4 -8.59 20.53 9.56
C ASN A 4 -7.21 21.12 9.89
N SER A 5 -6.50 20.50 10.82
CA SER A 5 -5.10 20.79 11.07
C SER A 5 -4.26 19.88 10.17
N PRO A 6 -3.29 20.40 9.41
CA PRO A 6 -2.34 19.57 8.68
C PRO A 6 -1.43 18.77 9.64
N PHE A 7 -1.33 19.15 10.91
CA PHE A 7 -0.47 18.49 11.88
C PHE A 7 -1.15 17.29 12.52
N LYS A 8 -0.58 16.09 12.32
CA LYS A 8 -1.08 14.81 12.85
C LYS A 8 -0.71 14.50 14.31
N PHE A 9 -0.26 15.50 15.08
CA PHE A 9 0.18 15.34 16.47
C PHE A 9 1.14 14.14 16.67
N LEU A 10 0.67 13.07 17.33
CA LEU A 10 1.46 11.89 17.68
C LEU A 10 1.38 10.77 16.63
N ASP A 11 0.52 10.91 15.63
CA ASP A 11 0.41 9.92 14.56
C ASP A 11 1.56 10.07 13.57
N ALA A 12 2.00 8.93 13.04
CA ALA A 12 3.03 8.92 12.01
C ALA A 12 2.44 9.42 10.68
N TYR A 13 3.23 10.20 9.95
CA TYR A 13 2.90 10.54 8.56
C TYR A 13 3.09 9.31 7.69
N GLY A 14 2.10 9.02 6.86
CA GLY A 14 2.13 7.95 5.87
C GLY A 14 2.54 8.44 4.49
N LYS A 15 2.55 7.55 3.50
CA LYS A 15 2.92 7.86 2.12
C LYS A 15 2.07 8.99 1.52
N GLU A 16 0.77 9.00 1.83
CA GLU A 16 -0.21 9.99 1.34
C GLU A 16 -0.01 11.39 1.91
N ASP A 17 0.75 11.53 3.00
CA ASP A 17 0.96 12.81 3.69
C ASP A 17 2.21 13.56 3.18
N LYS A 18 2.71 13.21 1.99
CA LYS A 18 3.94 13.77 1.45
C LYS A 18 3.91 15.30 1.39
N ASP A 19 2.78 15.88 1.01
CA ASP A 19 2.64 17.31 0.79
C ASP A 19 2.79 18.15 2.08
N ILE A 20 2.66 17.52 3.24
CA ILE A 20 2.77 18.15 4.57
C ILE A 20 4.01 17.66 5.35
N PHE A 21 4.80 16.75 4.78
CA PHE A 21 6.03 16.24 5.35
C PHE A 21 7.24 16.95 4.73
N PHE A 22 7.90 17.84 5.49
CA PHE A 22 9.00 18.67 5.00
C PHE A 22 10.16 18.77 6.00
N GLY A 23 11.34 19.18 5.51
CA GLY A 23 12.50 19.52 6.34
C GLY A 23 13.34 18.32 6.81
N ARG A 24 13.19 17.15 6.18
CA ARG A 24 13.98 15.94 6.46
C ARG A 24 14.53 15.27 5.21
N ASP A 25 14.71 16.05 4.13
CA ASP A 25 15.09 15.51 2.83
C ASP A 25 16.49 14.88 2.86
N ASP A 26 17.44 15.51 3.57
CA ASP A 26 18.80 15.01 3.75
C ASP A 26 18.81 13.68 4.52
N GLU A 27 18.03 13.56 5.60
CA GLU A 27 17.94 12.29 6.34
C GLU A 27 17.22 11.19 5.56
N VAL A 28 16.24 11.54 4.72
CA VAL A 28 15.58 10.59 3.81
C VAL A 28 16.57 10.07 2.78
N GLU A 29 17.40 10.94 2.20
CA GLU A 29 18.43 10.55 1.22
C GLU A 29 19.45 9.58 1.85
N GLN A 30 20.00 9.94 3.02
CA GLN A 30 20.96 9.10 3.72
C GLN A 30 20.35 7.73 4.09
N LEU A 31 19.11 7.72 4.56
CA LEU A 31 18.42 6.47 4.89
C LEU A 31 18.16 5.63 3.63
N TYR A 32 17.81 6.27 2.51
CA TYR A 32 17.61 5.59 1.24
C TYR A 32 18.89 4.88 0.79
N GLU A 33 20.04 5.58 0.78
CA GLU A 33 21.33 4.99 0.44
C GLU A 33 21.73 3.83 1.36
N LEU A 34 21.56 4.00 2.68
CA LEU A 34 21.90 2.97 3.67
C LEU A 34 21.12 1.67 3.49
N VAL A 35 19.84 1.77 3.12
CA VAL A 35 18.98 0.61 2.88
C VAL A 35 19.43 -0.21 1.67
N PHE A 36 20.07 0.41 0.66
CA PHE A 36 20.67 -0.35 -0.46
C PHE A 36 22.04 -0.93 -0.12
N GLN A 37 22.77 -0.32 0.80
CA GLN A 37 24.10 -0.78 1.20
C GLN A 37 24.06 -1.90 2.24
N SER A 38 22.99 -1.99 3.03
CA SER A 38 22.87 -2.96 4.13
C SER A 38 21.46 -3.56 4.24
N ASN A 39 21.42 -4.87 4.48
CA ASN A 39 20.17 -5.59 4.77
C ASN A 39 19.56 -5.22 6.14
N LEU A 40 20.32 -4.55 7.01
CA LEU A 40 19.87 -4.12 8.32
C LEU A 40 20.31 -2.66 8.56
N THR A 41 19.32 -1.80 8.78
CA THR A 41 19.52 -0.39 9.11
C THR A 41 18.80 -0.06 10.42
N LEU A 42 19.51 0.57 11.36
CA LEU A 42 18.98 0.97 12.66
C LEU A 42 18.75 2.48 12.69
N VAL A 43 17.49 2.90 12.84
CA VAL A 43 17.11 4.30 13.02
C VAL A 43 16.79 4.57 14.49
N TYR A 44 17.52 5.46 15.15
CA TYR A 44 17.36 5.80 16.56
C TYR A 44 17.35 7.32 16.79
N GLY A 45 16.91 7.75 17.97
CA GLY A 45 16.78 9.16 18.33
C GLY A 45 15.69 9.39 19.37
N GLN A 46 15.62 10.60 19.93
CA GLN A 46 14.67 10.95 21.00
C GLN A 46 13.21 10.64 20.62
N SER A 47 12.37 10.29 21.59
CA SER A 47 10.94 10.03 21.34
C SER A 47 10.26 11.27 20.73
N GLY A 48 9.27 11.06 19.85
CA GLY A 48 8.54 12.15 19.21
C GLY A 48 9.25 12.87 18.06
N THR A 49 10.50 12.52 17.73
CA THR A 49 11.25 13.14 16.61
C THR A 49 10.74 12.76 15.21
N GLY A 50 9.76 11.86 15.10
CA GLY A 50 9.19 11.48 13.80
C GLY A 50 9.95 10.39 13.05
N LYS A 51 10.72 9.53 13.73
CA LYS A 51 11.43 8.38 13.11
C LYS A 51 10.48 7.47 12.31
N THR A 52 9.30 7.18 12.86
CA THR A 52 8.29 6.39 12.15
C THR A 52 7.82 7.10 10.89
N SER A 53 7.58 8.42 10.97
CA SER A 53 7.22 9.25 9.81
C SER A 53 8.34 9.32 8.76
N LEU A 54 9.60 9.38 9.19
CA LEU A 54 10.76 9.35 8.29
C LEU A 54 10.76 8.08 7.44
N VAL A 55 10.46 6.93 8.03
CA VAL A 55 10.38 5.65 7.31
C VAL A 55 9.08 5.51 6.51
N GLN A 56 7.93 5.80 7.11
CA GLN A 56 6.61 5.53 6.51
C GLN A 56 6.17 6.58 5.47
N CYS A 57 6.63 7.82 5.59
CA CYS A 57 6.38 8.88 4.63
C CYS A 57 7.64 9.10 3.77
N GLY A 58 8.74 9.53 4.39
CA GLY A 58 9.94 9.95 3.68
C GLY A 58 10.53 8.84 2.80
N LEU A 59 11.01 7.77 3.42
CA LEU A 59 11.61 6.64 2.72
C LEU A 59 10.62 5.96 1.77
N ALA A 60 9.38 5.68 2.22
CA ALA A 60 8.37 5.03 1.38
C ALA A 60 7.99 5.84 0.12
N ASN A 61 8.16 7.16 0.13
CA ASN A 61 7.93 8.03 -1.03
C ASN A 61 9.13 8.07 -2.00
N ARG A 62 10.31 7.57 -1.62
CA ARG A 62 11.45 7.42 -2.52
C ARG A 62 11.35 6.19 -3.41
N PHE A 63 10.56 5.19 -3.01
CA PHE A 63 10.33 3.99 -3.82
C PHE A 63 9.09 4.10 -4.69
N ALA A 64 9.20 3.60 -5.93
CA ALA A 64 8.05 3.37 -6.80
C ALA A 64 7.08 2.37 -6.16
N GLN A 65 5.78 2.48 -6.46
CA GLN A 65 4.77 1.56 -5.93
C GLN A 65 5.01 0.09 -6.30
N SER A 66 5.69 -0.19 -7.42
CA SER A 66 6.02 -1.55 -7.84
C SER A 66 7.13 -2.20 -7.03
N ASP A 67 8.02 -1.39 -6.45
CA ASP A 67 9.31 -1.86 -5.91
C ASP A 67 9.32 -1.87 -4.38
N TRP A 68 8.25 -1.39 -3.75
CA TRP A 68 8.13 -1.26 -2.30
C TRP A 68 7.04 -2.17 -1.73
N PHE A 69 7.44 -3.23 -1.06
CA PHE A 69 6.54 -4.06 -0.26
C PHE A 69 6.79 -3.82 1.23
N ASN A 70 6.08 -2.85 1.80
CA ASN A 70 6.20 -2.50 3.21
C ASN A 70 5.47 -3.52 4.10
N VAL A 71 6.20 -4.12 5.04
CA VAL A 71 5.62 -4.89 6.15
C VAL A 71 5.96 -4.19 7.44
N TYR A 72 4.98 -3.51 8.03
CA TYR A 72 5.15 -2.78 9.28
C TYR A 72 4.85 -3.68 10.48
N ILE A 73 5.85 -3.92 11.33
CA ILE A 73 5.72 -4.77 12.53
C ILE A 73 6.07 -3.94 13.76
N ARG A 74 5.13 -3.86 14.71
CA ARG A 74 5.38 -3.32 16.05
C ARG A 74 5.76 -4.47 16.97
N ARG A 75 6.84 -4.30 17.76
CA ARG A 75 7.37 -5.34 18.66
C ARG A 75 6.32 -5.91 19.64
N ASN A 76 5.47 -5.04 20.21
CA ASN A 76 4.58 -5.38 21.34
C ASN A 76 5.34 -6.15 22.45
N GLU A 77 4.76 -7.20 23.02
CA GLU A 77 5.39 -8.06 24.04
C GLU A 77 6.46 -8.97 23.43
N ASP A 78 6.15 -9.62 22.30
CA ASP A 78 7.03 -10.55 21.59
C ASP A 78 7.05 -10.24 20.09
N ILE A 79 8.26 -10.04 19.55
CA ILE A 79 8.49 -9.73 18.15
C ILE A 79 8.16 -10.89 17.22
N ASN A 80 8.43 -12.13 17.62
CA ASN A 80 8.19 -13.31 16.79
C ASN A 80 6.69 -13.53 16.59
N GLN A 81 5.93 -13.40 17.69
CA GLN A 81 4.47 -13.48 17.65
C GLN A 81 3.86 -12.34 16.83
N SER A 82 4.35 -11.10 17.04
CA SER A 82 3.86 -9.94 16.30
C SER A 82 4.16 -10.03 14.80
N MET A 83 5.34 -10.55 14.43
CA MET A 83 5.72 -10.80 13.05
C MET A 83 4.83 -11.86 12.40
N LEU A 84 4.64 -13.01 13.06
CA LEU A 84 3.81 -14.09 12.52
C LEU A 84 2.36 -13.63 12.30
N ALA A 85 1.77 -12.98 13.30
CA ALA A 85 0.40 -12.47 13.22
C ALA A 85 0.23 -11.44 12.09
N THR A 86 1.22 -10.57 11.92
CA THR A 86 1.21 -9.55 10.85
C THR A 86 1.34 -10.20 9.47
N LEU A 87 2.26 -11.15 9.28
CA LEU A 87 2.42 -11.83 8.00
C LEU A 87 1.18 -12.66 7.62
N GLN A 88 0.53 -13.30 8.60
CA GLN A 88 -0.72 -14.04 8.38
C GLN A 88 -1.85 -13.12 7.91
N SER A 89 -1.99 -11.93 8.49
CA SER A 89 -3.03 -10.99 8.07
C SER A 89 -2.80 -10.46 6.65
N TYR A 90 -1.55 -10.22 6.25
CA TYR A 90 -1.22 -9.84 4.87
C TYR A 90 -1.50 -10.96 3.85
N GLN A 91 -1.26 -12.22 4.20
CA GLN A 91 -1.58 -13.35 3.32
C GLN A 91 -3.09 -13.46 3.08
N ALA A 92 -3.92 -13.30 4.12
CA ALA A 92 -5.37 -13.34 4.01
C ALA A 92 -5.90 -12.24 3.07
N GLN A 93 -5.41 -11.01 3.21
CA GLN A 93 -5.81 -9.89 2.35
C GLN A 93 -5.42 -10.08 0.87
N LYS A 94 -4.24 -10.69 0.63
CA LYS A 94 -3.77 -10.98 -0.74
C LYS A 94 -4.63 -12.05 -1.41
N ALA A 95 -5.05 -13.08 -0.68
CA ALA A 95 -5.91 -14.16 -1.16
C ALA A 95 -7.33 -13.66 -1.50
N GLU A 96 -7.90 -12.79 -0.66
CA GLU A 96 -9.21 -12.16 -0.91
C GLU A 96 -9.17 -11.26 -2.16
N SER A 97 -8.12 -10.44 -2.29
CA SER A 97 -7.93 -9.54 -3.43
C SER A 97 -7.74 -10.27 -4.76
N SER A 98 -7.04 -11.42 -4.76
CA SER A 98 -6.92 -12.27 -5.95
C SER A 98 -8.24 -12.91 -6.34
N SER A 99 -9.02 -13.38 -5.35
CA SER A 99 -10.32 -14.02 -5.59
C SER A 99 -11.37 -13.04 -6.15
N LEU A 100 -11.37 -11.78 -5.67
CA LEU A 100 -12.25 -10.72 -6.16
C LEU A 100 -11.89 -10.31 -7.60
N ARG A 101 -10.60 -10.17 -7.90
CA ARG A 101 -10.11 -9.90 -9.27
C ARG A 101 -10.48 -11.02 -10.24
N GLU A 102 -10.40 -12.28 -9.81
CA GLU A 102 -10.79 -13.42 -10.64
C GLU A 102 -12.30 -13.44 -10.91
N ARG A 103 -13.13 -13.16 -9.89
CA ARG A 103 -14.59 -13.06 -10.04
C ARG A 103 -15.01 -11.90 -10.95
N LEU A 104 -14.32 -10.76 -10.90
CA LEU A 104 -14.59 -9.63 -11.78
C LEU A 104 -14.21 -9.92 -13.25
N LYS A 105 -13.10 -10.61 -13.51
CA LYS A 105 -12.73 -11.05 -14.87
C LYS A 105 -13.77 -11.99 -15.48
N ARG A 106 -14.30 -12.93 -14.69
CA ARG A 106 -15.35 -13.87 -15.14
C ARG A 106 -16.65 -13.15 -15.51
N ARG A 107 -17.03 -12.09 -14.77
CA ARG A 107 -18.22 -11.28 -15.09
C ARG A 107 -18.06 -10.46 -16.37
N ARG A 108 -16.86 -9.92 -16.63
CA ARG A 108 -16.59 -9.14 -17.85
C ARG A 108 -16.63 -10.00 -19.12
N GLN A 109 -16.09 -11.22 -19.09
CA GLN A 109 -16.16 -12.16 -20.22
C GLN A 109 -17.58 -12.69 -20.50
N GLY A 110 -18.45 -12.74 -19.48
CA GLY A 110 -19.85 -13.13 -19.65
C GLY A 110 -20.73 -12.04 -20.29
N ALA A 111 -20.38 -10.77 -20.10
CA ALA A 111 -21.11 -9.64 -20.69
C ALA A 111 -20.83 -9.49 -22.20
N GLU A 112 -19.59 -9.73 -22.64
CA GLU A 112 -19.22 -9.68 -24.06
C GLU A 112 -19.91 -10.78 -24.90
N ARG A 113 -20.28 -11.92 -24.30
CA ARG A 113 -21.05 -12.98 -25.00
C ARG A 113 -22.53 -12.65 -25.20
N LYS A 114 -23.13 -11.73 -24.42
CA LYS A 114 -24.56 -11.38 -24.56
C LYS A 114 -24.84 -10.30 -25.62
N THR A 115 -23.85 -9.48 -25.99
CA THR A 115 -24.04 -8.43 -27.01
C THR A 115 -23.95 -8.97 -28.45
N ALA A 116 -23.41 -10.18 -28.66
CA ALA A 116 -23.39 -10.83 -29.98
C ALA A 116 -24.70 -11.53 -30.33
N GLY A 117 -25.54 -11.88 -29.34
CA GLY A 117 -26.76 -12.67 -29.55
C GLY A 117 -28.02 -11.87 -29.91
N SER A 118 -27.97 -10.55 -29.98
CA SER A 118 -29.13 -9.71 -30.30
C SER A 118 -29.12 -9.13 -31.72
N ARG A 119 -28.26 -9.65 -32.62
CA ARG A 119 -28.17 -9.19 -34.02
C ARG A 119 -28.55 -10.26 -35.07
N GLU A 120 -28.93 -11.47 -34.65
CA GLU A 120 -29.26 -12.57 -35.58
C GLU A 120 -30.77 -12.85 -35.73
N GLU A 121 -31.66 -12.14 -35.04
CA GLU A 121 -33.12 -12.38 -35.12
C GLU A 121 -33.88 -11.47 -36.12
N GLU A 122 -33.19 -10.54 -36.82
CA GLU A 122 -33.85 -9.55 -37.70
C GLU A 122 -33.78 -9.87 -39.21
N VAL A 123 -33.28 -11.06 -39.62
CA VAL A 123 -33.03 -11.39 -41.05
C VAL A 123 -33.85 -12.61 -41.55
N LYS A 124 -34.93 -13.01 -40.87
CA LYS A 124 -35.76 -14.16 -41.32
C LYS A 124 -37.12 -13.82 -41.95
N ASP A 125 -37.39 -12.55 -42.25
CA ASP A 125 -38.67 -12.14 -42.86
C ASP A 125 -38.61 -11.69 -44.34
N GLU A 126 -37.49 -11.86 -45.04
CA GLU A 126 -37.47 -11.72 -46.50
C GLU A 126 -36.60 -12.81 -47.15
N LEU A 127 -37.22 -13.96 -47.45
CA LEU A 127 -37.04 -14.78 -48.67
C LEU A 127 -37.82 -16.11 -48.56
#